data_AF-A0A379GGL9-F1
#
_entry.id   AF-A0A379GGL9-F1
#
_cell.length_a   1.000
_cell.length_b   1.000
_cell.length_c   1.000
_cell.angle_alpha   90.00
_cell.angle_beta   90.00
_cell.angle_gamma   90.00
#
_symmetry.space_group_name_H-M   'P 1'
#
loop_
_entity.id
_entity.type
_entity.pdbx_description
1 polymer ?
#
loop_
_entity_poly.entity_id
_entity_poly.type
_entity_poly.pdbx_seq_one_letter_code
_entity_poly.pdbx_strand_id
1 'polypeptide(L)'
;MSNDLTGTEKSAVMLLTLGEDRAAEVFKHLTTREVQQLSIAMSSMRQISNQQLIDVMASFEEDAVQYAALNVNANDYLRSVLVKALGEERANNLLDEISETRETTTGIETLNFMEPPNGCRYYP
;
A
#
# COMPACT_ATOMS: atom_id res chain seq x y z
N MET A 1 27.25 0.36 -16.77
CA MET A 1 27.18 1.59 -15.96
C MET A 1 25.92 1.47 -15.14
N SER A 2 26.04 1.41 -13.81
CA SER A 2 24.88 1.34 -12.91
C SER A 2 24.02 2.58 -13.18
N ASN A 3 22.88 2.37 -13.83
CA ASN A 3 22.05 3.44 -14.37
C ASN A 3 21.02 3.85 -13.32
N ASP A 4 21.52 4.08 -12.09
CA ASP A 4 20.68 4.34 -10.94
C ASP A 4 20.21 5.79 -10.99
N LEU A 5 18.93 5.97 -11.30
CA LEU A 5 18.30 7.28 -11.30
C LEU A 5 18.31 7.86 -9.89
N THR A 6 18.72 9.12 -9.78
CA THR A 6 18.57 9.91 -8.56
C THR A 6 17.10 10.09 -8.21
N GLY A 7 16.78 10.41 -6.95
CA GLY A 7 15.38 10.65 -6.53
C GLY A 7 14.68 11.71 -7.38
N THR A 8 15.37 12.80 -7.73
CA THR A 8 14.83 13.83 -8.62
C THR A 8 14.55 13.30 -10.02
N GLU A 9 15.42 12.44 -10.54
CA GLU A 9 15.21 11.82 -11.85
C GLU A 9 14.05 10.81 -11.82
N LYS A 10 13.94 9.99 -10.78
CA LYS A 10 12.79 9.09 -10.60
C LYS A 10 11.47 9.87 -10.57
N SER A 11 11.43 10.97 -9.83
CA SER A 11 10.26 11.86 -9.78
C SER A 11 9.95 12.49 -11.14
N ALA A 12 10.96 12.93 -11.89
CA ALA A 12 10.76 13.45 -13.24
C ALA A 12 10.18 12.39 -14.20
N VAL A 13 10.69 11.16 -14.16
CA VAL A 13 10.13 10.02 -14.92
C VAL A 13 8.67 9.78 -14.55
N MET A 14 8.36 9.74 -13.24
CA MET A 14 6.99 9.57 -12.75
C MET A 14 6.05 10.66 -13.28
N LEU A 15 6.46 11.93 -13.21
CA LEU A 15 5.64 13.06 -13.68
C LEU A 15 5.38 13.00 -15.19
N LEU A 16 6.38 12.60 -15.98
CA LEU A 16 6.22 12.41 -17.43
C LEU A 16 5.19 11.32 -17.74
N THR A 17 5.07 10.28 -16.90
CA THR A 17 4.13 9.17 -17.11
C THR A 17 2.69 9.50 -16.73
N LEU A 18 2.49 10.47 -15.83
CA LEU A 18 1.16 10.93 -15.40
C LEU A 18 0.44 11.77 -16.47
N GLY A 19 1.19 12.32 -17.43
CA GLY A 19 0.68 13.26 -18.43
C GLY A 19 0.59 14.70 -17.90
N GLU A 20 0.43 15.65 -18.82
CA GLU A 20 0.57 17.09 -18.56
C GLU A 20 -0.40 17.61 -17.48
N ASP A 21 -1.69 17.26 -17.58
CA ASP A 21 -2.71 17.76 -16.66
C ASP A 21 -2.45 17.34 -15.20
N ARG A 22 -2.11 16.05 -15.00
CA ARG A 22 -1.86 15.52 -13.66
C ARG A 22 -0.53 16.00 -13.10
N ALA A 23 0.50 16.10 -13.94
CA ALA A 23 1.77 16.68 -13.53
C ALA A 23 1.59 18.15 -13.09
N ALA A 24 0.77 18.94 -13.81
CA ALA A 24 0.48 20.31 -13.43
C ALA A 24 -0.17 20.43 -12.04
N GLU A 25 -1.10 19.53 -11.69
CA GLU A 25 -1.66 19.50 -10.32
C GLU A 25 -0.59 19.19 -9.27
N VAL A 26 0.34 18.26 -9.53
CA VAL A 26 1.45 17.98 -8.61
C VAL A 26 2.35 19.21 -8.42
N PHE A 27 2.67 19.93 -9.50
CA PHE A 27 3.53 21.12 -9.45
C PHE A 27 2.96 22.23 -8.55
N LYS A 28 1.62 22.33 -8.40
CA LYS A 28 0.99 23.31 -7.50
C LYS A 28 1.33 23.10 -6.03
N HIS A 29 1.74 21.89 -5.65
CA HIS A 29 2.10 21.53 -4.28
C HIS A 29 3.60 21.68 -3.98
N LEU A 30 4.41 22.09 -4.96
CA LEU A 30 5.85 22.19 -4.84
C LEU A 30 6.31 23.62 -4.59
N THR A 31 7.43 23.76 -3.90
CA THR A 31 8.12 25.05 -3.75
C THR A 31 8.79 25.45 -5.07
N THR A 32 9.07 26.75 -5.24
CA THR A 32 9.78 27.27 -6.43
C THR A 32 11.10 26.55 -6.70
N ARG A 33 11.82 26.17 -5.64
CA ARG A 33 13.10 25.46 -5.74
C ARG A 33 12.91 24.05 -6.31
N GLU A 34 11.91 23.32 -5.82
CA GLU A 34 11.62 21.94 -6.27
C GLU A 34 11.12 21.93 -7.71
N VAL A 35 10.26 22.89 -8.08
CA VAL A 35 9.81 23.09 -9.47
C VAL A 35 11.01 23.29 -10.39
N GLN A 36 11.97 24.15 -10.00
CA GLN A 36 13.17 24.39 -10.80
C GLN A 36 14.03 23.13 -10.95
N GLN A 37 14.22 22.38 -9.86
CA GLN A 37 15.00 21.13 -9.88
C GLN A 37 14.35 20.07 -10.79
N LEU A 38 13.05 19.86 -10.67
CA LEU A 38 12.31 18.92 -11.51
C LEU A 38 12.31 19.37 -12.97
N SER A 39 12.11 20.65 -13.24
CA SER A 39 12.12 21.19 -14.60
C SER A 39 13.47 20.96 -15.29
N ILE A 40 14.58 21.17 -14.58
CA ILE A 40 15.93 20.89 -15.09
C ILE A 40 16.07 19.39 -15.39
N ALA A 41 15.68 18.53 -14.45
CA ALA A 41 15.76 17.07 -14.62
C ALA A 41 14.90 16.56 -15.79
N MET A 42 13.66 17.05 -15.92
CA MET A 42 12.78 16.70 -17.04
C MET A 42 13.36 17.18 -18.38
N SER A 43 13.99 18.36 -18.42
CA SER A 43 14.60 18.88 -19.64
C SER A 43 15.88 18.16 -20.08
N SER A 44 16.62 17.57 -19.14
CA SER A 44 17.87 16.84 -19.42
C SER A 44 17.62 15.39 -19.85
N MET A 45 16.43 14.84 -19.58
CA MET A 45 16.04 13.50 -19.97
C MET A 45 15.70 13.43 -21.46
N ARG A 46 16.58 12.80 -22.25
CA ARG A 46 16.37 12.60 -23.69
C ARG A 46 15.72 11.27 -24.04
N GLN A 47 16.08 10.21 -23.34
CA GLN A 47 15.53 8.87 -23.54
C GLN A 47 15.49 8.13 -22.20
N ILE A 48 14.32 7.60 -21.87
CA ILE A 48 14.10 6.71 -20.73
C ILE A 48 13.90 5.32 -21.30
N SER A 49 14.69 4.34 -20.86
CA SER A 49 14.48 2.95 -21.26
C SER A 49 13.23 2.38 -20.59
N ASN A 50 12.58 1.40 -21.23
CA ASN A 50 11.43 0.70 -20.63
C ASN A 50 11.79 0.08 -19.28
N GLN A 51 13.02 -0.42 -19.13
CA GLN A 51 13.48 -0.99 -17.85
C GLN A 51 13.50 0.06 -16.75
N GLN A 52 14.08 1.24 -17.00
CA GLN A 52 14.11 2.33 -16.03
C GLN A 52 12.70 2.79 -15.65
N LEU A 53 11.78 2.83 -16.60
CA LEU A 53 10.39 3.16 -16.32
C LEU A 53 9.76 2.13 -15.37
N ILE A 54 9.92 0.84 -15.67
CA ILE A 54 9.39 -0.26 -14.84
C ILE A 54 9.98 -0.16 -13.42
N ASP A 55 11.28 0.04 -13.30
CA ASP A 55 11.97 0.13 -12.00
C ASP A 55 11.47 1.34 -11.18
N VAL A 56 11.21 2.48 -11.82
CA VAL A 56 10.64 3.66 -11.16
C VAL A 56 9.21 3.40 -10.69
N MET A 57 8.37 2.78 -11.52
CA MET A 57 6.99 2.47 -11.15
C MET A 57 6.92 1.47 -9.99
N ALA A 58 7.76 0.43 -10.01
CA ALA A 58 7.83 -0.56 -8.93
C ALA A 58 8.27 0.08 -7.60
N SER A 59 9.32 0.92 -7.63
CA SER A 59 9.77 1.66 -6.45
C SER A 59 8.68 2.60 -5.91
N PHE A 60 7.96 3.29 -6.79
CA PHE A 60 6.88 4.18 -6.37
C PHE A 60 5.70 3.42 -5.75
N GLU A 61 5.33 2.26 -6.31
CA GLU A 61 4.27 1.41 -5.74
C GLU A 61 4.61 0.98 -4.31
N GLU A 62 5.85 0.52 -4.09
CA GLU A 62 6.33 0.12 -2.77
C GLU A 62 6.27 1.29 -1.76
N ASP A 63 6.78 2.46 -2.14
CA ASP A 63 6.77 3.67 -1.33
C ASP A 63 5.32 4.13 -1.02
N ALA A 64 4.44 4.08 -2.02
CA ALA A 64 3.04 4.49 -1.89
C ALA A 64 2.26 3.57 -0.96
N VAL A 65 2.48 2.25 -1.04
CA VAL A 65 1.87 1.26 -0.14
C VAL A 65 2.34 1.51 1.29
N GLN A 66 3.63 1.76 1.51
CA GLN A 66 4.17 2.04 2.83
C GLN A 66 3.58 3.33 3.42
N TYR A 67 3.48 4.40 2.63
CA TYR A 67 2.85 5.66 3.05
C TYR A 67 1.35 5.51 3.33
N ALA A 68 0.63 4.74 2.52
CA ALA A 68 -0.79 4.47 2.74
C ALA A 68 -1.01 3.65 4.02
N ALA A 69 -0.18 2.63 4.27
CA ALA A 69 -0.26 1.81 5.48
C ALA A 69 0.04 2.61 6.76
N LEU A 70 0.89 3.64 6.68
CA LEU A 70 1.18 4.53 7.80
C LEU A 70 0.07 5.54 8.08
N ASN A 71 -0.71 5.94 7.06
CA ASN A 71 -1.75 6.96 7.18
C ASN A 71 -3.17 6.41 7.27
N VAL A 72 -3.39 5.13 6.97
CA VAL A 72 -4.71 4.51 6.94
C VAL A 72 -4.72 3.30 7.88
N ASN A 73 -5.71 3.22 8.77
CA ASN A 73 -5.98 1.97 9.49
C ASN A 73 -6.21 0.88 8.44
N ALA A 74 -5.42 -0.20 8.45
CA ALA A 74 -5.47 -1.23 7.42
C ALA A 74 -6.89 -1.78 7.16
N ASN A 75 -7.75 -1.76 8.18
CA ASN A 75 -9.18 -2.10 8.06
C ASN A 75 -9.98 -1.11 7.20
N ASP A 76 -9.74 0.19 7.37
CA ASP A 76 -10.43 1.23 6.61
C ASP A 76 -9.99 1.22 5.14
N TYR A 77 -8.69 0.97 4.90
CA TYR A 77 -8.17 0.78 3.54
C TYR A 77 -8.82 -0.45 2.88
N LEU A 78 -8.78 -1.60 3.55
CA LEU A 78 -9.38 -2.85 3.05
C LEU A 78 -10.87 -2.66 2.75
N ARG A 79 -11.62 -2.04 3.65
CA ARG A 79 -13.03 -1.70 3.42
C ARG A 79 -13.20 -0.85 2.16
N SER A 80 -12.42 0.22 2.03
CA SER A 80 -12.53 1.12 0.87
C SER A 80 -12.23 0.41 -0.47
N VAL A 81 -11.27 -0.53 -0.47
CA VAL A 81 -10.90 -1.32 -1.65
C VAL A 81 -12.02 -2.30 -2.00
N LEU A 82 -12.53 -3.03 -1.02
CA LEU A 82 -13.63 -3.99 -1.23
C LEU A 82 -14.90 -3.30 -1.72
N VAL A 83 -15.25 -2.14 -1.16
CA VAL A 83 -16.42 -1.35 -1.60
C VAL A 83 -16.25 -0.89 -3.05
N LYS A 84 -15.07 -0.41 -3.44
CA LYS A 84 -14.79 0.01 -4.82
C LYS A 84 -14.81 -1.14 -5.82
N ALA A 85 -14.33 -2.32 -5.42
CA ALA A 85 -14.23 -3.48 -6.30
C ALA A 85 -15.54 -4.27 -6.43
N LEU A 86 -16.32 -4.36 -5.34
CA LEU A 86 -17.45 -5.30 -5.23
C LEU A 86 -18.81 -4.60 -5.02
N GLY A 87 -18.81 -3.32 -4.68
CA GLY A 87 -19.98 -2.59 -4.20
C GLY A 87 -20.18 -2.73 -2.68
N GLU A 88 -20.88 -1.77 -2.09
CA GLU A 88 -20.99 -1.59 -0.64
C GLU A 88 -21.58 -2.82 0.08
N GLU A 89 -22.68 -3.38 -0.45
CA GLU A 89 -23.37 -4.53 0.15
C GLU A 89 -22.47 -5.78 0.22
N ARG A 90 -21.83 -6.13 -0.90
CA ARG A 90 -20.96 -7.32 -0.99
C ARG A 90 -19.69 -7.15 -0.16
N ALA A 91 -19.15 -5.94 -0.11
CA ALA A 91 -17.98 -5.62 0.69
C ALA A 91 -18.26 -5.77 2.19
N ASN A 92 -19.40 -5.28 2.67
CA ASN A 92 -19.77 -5.37 4.08
C ASN A 92 -19.98 -6.83 4.51
N ASN A 93 -20.73 -7.62 3.74
CA ASN A 93 -20.94 -9.05 4.04
C ASN A 93 -19.60 -9.82 4.15
N LEU A 94 -18.65 -9.53 3.27
CA LEU A 94 -17.34 -10.20 3.26
C LEU A 94 -16.45 -9.75 4.42
N LEU A 95 -16.53 -8.48 4.83
CA LEU A 95 -15.83 -7.96 6.01
C LEU A 95 -16.38 -8.54 7.31
N ASP A 96 -17.69 -8.75 7.40
CA ASP A 96 -18.35 -9.34 8.55
C ASP A 96 -17.94 -10.82 8.70
N GLU A 97 -17.91 -11.59 7.60
CA GLU A 97 -17.45 -12.99 7.58
C GLU A 97 -15.97 -13.13 8.01
N ILE A 98 -15.10 -12.21 7.56
CA ILE A 98 -13.69 -12.16 7.98
C ILE A 98 -13.58 -11.86 9.48
N SER A 99 -14.44 -11.00 10.02
CA SER A 99 -14.41 -10.60 11.43
C SER A 99 -14.88 -11.74 12.34
N GLU A 100 -15.99 -12.41 11.99
CA GLU A 100 -16.50 -13.57 12.73
C GLU A 100 -15.49 -14.72 12.77
N THR A 101 -14.79 -14.98 11.66
CA THR A 101 -13.76 -16.04 11.58
C THR A 101 -12.59 -15.82 12.57
N ARG A 102 -12.24 -14.56 12.85
CA ARG A 102 -11.17 -14.23 13.83
C ARG A 102 -11.60 -14.48 15.28
N GLU A 103 -12.88 -14.28 15.58
CA GLU A 103 -13.44 -14.54 16.91
C GLU A 103 -13.56 -16.04 17.19
N THR A 104 -13.93 -16.85 16.19
CA THR A 104 -14.05 -18.31 16.35
C THR A 104 -12.71 -19.03 16.45
N THR A 105 -11.66 -18.55 15.77
CA THR A 105 -10.35 -19.21 15.76
C THR A 105 -9.61 -19.03 17.09
N THR A 106 -9.71 -17.85 17.72
CA THR A 106 -9.07 -17.57 19.02
C THR A 106 -9.74 -18.30 20.20
N GLY A 107 -11.06 -18.47 20.15
CA GLY A 107 -11.83 -19.20 21.19
C GLY A 107 -11.63 -20.72 21.18
N ILE A 108 -11.46 -21.34 20.00
CA ILE A 108 -11.26 -22.79 19.88
C ILE A 108 -9.82 -23.19 20.23
N GLU A 109 -8.83 -22.36 19.88
CA GLU A 109 -7.44 -22.60 20.27
C GLU A 109 -7.24 -22.52 21.80
N THR A 110 -7.89 -21.56 22.49
CA THR A 110 -7.83 -21.47 23.97
C THR A 110 -8.45 -22.69 24.67
N LEU A 111 -9.46 -23.33 24.07
CA LEU A 111 -10.06 -24.56 24.60
C LEU A 111 -9.18 -25.79 24.35
N ASN A 112 -8.34 -25.79 23.32
CA ASN A 112 -7.40 -26.88 23.04
C ASN A 112 -6.17 -26.88 23.97
N PHE A 113 -5.87 -25.75 24.62
CA PHE A 113 -4.78 -25.61 25.59
C PHE A 113 -5.20 -25.81 27.06
N MET A 114 -6.48 -26.05 27.34
CA MET A 114 -6.92 -26.49 28.67
C MET A 114 -6.84 -28.02 28.76
N GLU A 115 -5.69 -28.54 29.19
CA GLU A 115 -5.63 -29.93 29.66
C GLU A 115 -6.64 -30.11 30.82
N PRO A 116 -7.43 -31.19 30.84
CA PRO A 116 -8.34 -31.47 31.94
C PRO A 116 -7.52 -31.60 33.23
N PRO A 117 -7.93 -30.98 34.35
CA PRO A 117 -7.21 -31.11 35.61
C PRO A 117 -7.16 -32.59 35.98
N ASN A 118 -5.94 -33.12 35.94
CA ASN A 118 -5.61 -34.47 36.34
C ASN A 118 -6.20 -34.78 37.71
N GLY A 119 -7.10 -35.77 37.76
CA GLY A 119 -7.41 -36.50 38.98
C GLY A 119 -8.78 -36.24 39.60
N CYS A 120 -9.84 -36.77 38.97
CA CYS A 120 -10.90 -37.40 39.76
C CYS A 120 -10.29 -38.65 40.42
N ARG A 121 -9.61 -38.46 41.54
CA ARG A 121 -9.17 -39.55 42.41
C ARG A 121 -10.41 -40.07 43.12
N TYR A 122 -10.93 -41.19 42.60
CA TYR A 122 -11.88 -42.07 43.26
C TYR A 122 -11.46 -42.25 44.74
N TYR A 123 -12.33 -41.89 45.67
CA TYR A 123 -12.18 -42.23 47.09
C TYR A 123 -13.27 -43.27 47.40
N PRO A 124 -12.91 -44.45 47.96
CA PRO A 124 -13.85 -45.52 48.26
C PRO A 124 -14.82 -45.17 49.39
#